data_AF-A0A5B8B2J4-F1
#
_entry.id   AF-A0A5B8B2J4-F1
#
_cell.length_a   1.000
_cell.length_b   1.000
_cell.length_c   1.000
_cell.angle_alpha   90.00
_cell.angle_beta   90.00
_cell.angle_gamma   90.00
#
_symmetry.space_group_name_H-M   'P 1'
#
loop_
_entity.id
_entity.type
_entity.pdbx_description
1 polymer ?
#
loop_
_entity_poly.entity_id
_entity_poly.type
_entity_poly.pdbx_seq_one_letter_code
_entity_poly.pdbx_strand_id
1 'polypeptide(L)'
;MAAVRGLAGIGAGAALWLALAASASGQQSGKASGWQALEADGAEACFGRVYDKAHLKAHPNQKVQRIFFYRGGDPVSHPNEEPSSGSSYDSYLTTTERGAKKPDWVGAWCRAGVDEDGNPQGIHCGMECDRTLASLRFDAKGRLIVEKLDRYVYLDPSETAELEEEQYEKLALGTDDDGFALERRPAAECKAEFAKVDPIDPALGEPLRVRLKPDRPFCFGRDYTAAHLASNPEQVTKTIRVFRGPSELASYATAGRDLDNWPNGADIMVSVATRKASGTSVQSYSCDGEGDQWRCVATTKTSDADCDISSREIYLRRGAKGTMMLSNPANGLPLIDLCSAEAAEATASDDRIYRLEPMQPAECGL
;
A
#
# COMPACT_ATOMS: atom_id res chain seq x y z
N MET A 1 -2.06 11.93 -89.05
CA MET A 1 -0.89 12.40 -89.83
C MET A 1 -0.18 13.46 -89.02
N ALA A 2 1.14 13.31 -88.84
CA ALA A 2 2.20 14.33 -88.69
C ALA A 2 1.95 15.58 -87.81
N ALA A 3 2.89 16.19 -87.11
CA ALA A 3 4.27 15.93 -86.75
C ALA A 3 4.67 17.07 -85.77
N VAL A 4 5.82 16.87 -85.15
CA VAL A 4 6.53 17.68 -84.14
C VAL A 4 6.85 19.12 -84.57
N ARG A 5 7.02 20.00 -83.55
CA ARG A 5 7.94 21.18 -83.38
C ARG A 5 7.14 22.39 -82.88
N GLY A 6 7.54 23.21 -81.90
CA GLY A 6 8.80 23.36 -81.18
C GLY A 6 9.00 24.86 -80.86
N LEU A 7 9.23 25.16 -79.57
CA LEU A 7 9.98 26.28 -78.99
C LEU A 7 9.42 27.73 -78.93
N ALA A 8 9.38 28.19 -77.67
CA ALA A 8 9.98 29.41 -77.11
C ALA A 8 9.19 30.74 -77.11
N GLY A 9 9.13 31.38 -75.93
CA GLY A 9 8.97 32.83 -75.83
C GLY A 9 8.23 33.38 -74.60
N ILE A 10 8.88 33.33 -73.42
CA ILE A 10 9.00 34.39 -72.38
C ILE A 10 7.85 35.40 -72.19
N GLY A 11 7.37 35.52 -70.93
CA GLY A 11 7.06 36.83 -70.36
C GLY A 11 5.94 36.90 -69.31
N ALA A 12 6.32 37.31 -68.08
CA ALA A 12 5.52 37.95 -67.03
C ALA A 12 4.28 37.17 -66.51
N GLY A 13 4.16 36.82 -65.23
CA GLY A 13 4.45 37.61 -64.05
C GLY A 13 3.18 37.66 -63.21
N ALA A 14 3.13 36.85 -62.15
CA ALA A 14 2.28 36.98 -60.95
C ALA A 14 2.27 35.61 -60.22
N ALA A 15 3.36 35.31 -59.52
CA ALA A 15 3.34 34.25 -58.52
C ALA A 15 2.54 34.76 -57.32
N LEU A 16 1.30 34.31 -57.23
CA LEU A 16 0.42 34.50 -56.08
C LEU A 16 1.02 33.69 -54.91
N TRP A 17 1.91 34.30 -54.14
CA TRP A 17 2.31 33.76 -52.85
C TRP A 17 1.13 33.94 -51.90
N LEU A 18 0.39 32.86 -51.69
CA LEU A 18 -0.47 32.68 -50.53
C LEU A 18 0.40 32.81 -49.28
N ALA A 19 0.39 33.99 -48.68
CA ALA A 19 0.79 34.16 -47.30
C ALA A 19 -0.25 33.40 -46.44
N LEU A 20 0.06 32.15 -46.12
CA LEU A 20 -0.46 31.51 -44.93
C LEU A 20 0.05 32.32 -43.75
N ALA A 21 -0.74 33.32 -43.33
CA ALA A 21 -0.67 33.83 -41.99
C ALA A 21 -1.06 32.66 -41.07
N ALA A 22 -0.06 31.89 -40.64
CA ALA A 22 -0.18 31.12 -39.43
C ALA A 22 -0.45 32.16 -38.34
N SER A 23 -1.72 32.23 -37.93
CA SER A 23 -2.10 32.77 -36.64
C SER A 23 -1.38 31.91 -35.61
N ALA A 24 -0.13 32.25 -35.32
CA ALA A 24 0.48 31.95 -34.05
C ALA A 24 -0.41 32.70 -33.06
N SER A 25 -1.42 32.00 -32.54
CA SER A 25 -1.94 32.26 -31.21
C SER A 25 -0.73 32.18 -30.29
N GLY A 26 -0.06 33.32 -30.15
CA GLY A 26 0.78 33.62 -29.01
C GLY A 26 -0.13 33.56 -27.81
N GLN A 27 -0.38 32.34 -27.33
CA GLN A 27 -0.84 32.11 -25.99
C GLN A 27 0.34 32.49 -25.13
N GLN A 28 0.35 33.78 -24.78
CA GLN A 28 1.13 34.34 -23.71
C GLN A 28 0.82 33.46 -22.51
N SER A 29 1.68 32.47 -22.26
CA SER A 29 1.62 31.61 -21.10
C SER A 29 1.82 32.54 -19.91
N GLY A 30 0.72 33.00 -19.32
CA GLY A 30 0.74 33.55 -17.98
C GLY A 30 1.54 32.57 -17.15
N LYS A 31 2.61 33.04 -16.51
CA LYS A 31 3.45 32.23 -15.63
C LYS A 31 2.51 31.55 -14.66
N ALA A 32 2.26 30.26 -14.89
CA ALA A 32 1.59 29.44 -13.90
C ALA A 32 2.42 29.62 -12.63
N SER A 33 1.77 29.97 -11.51
CA SER A 33 2.48 29.94 -10.23
C SER A 33 3.08 28.54 -10.07
N GLY A 34 4.22 28.40 -9.37
CA GLY A 34 4.84 27.07 -9.19
C GLY A 34 3.84 26.04 -8.65
N TRP A 35 2.86 26.49 -7.86
CA TRP A 35 1.73 25.69 -7.40
C TRP A 35 0.81 25.16 -8.53
N GLN A 36 0.42 26.02 -9.48
CA GLN A 36 -0.42 25.61 -10.62
C GLN A 36 0.27 24.55 -11.50
N ALA A 37 1.60 24.58 -11.61
CA ALA A 37 2.36 23.53 -12.31
C ALA A 37 2.32 22.17 -11.58
N LEU A 38 2.10 22.18 -10.26
CA LEU A 38 1.90 20.99 -9.44
C LEU A 38 0.46 20.44 -9.59
N GLU A 39 -0.51 21.29 -9.90
CA GLU A 39 -1.95 20.95 -10.00
C GLU A 39 -2.44 20.67 -11.43
N ALA A 40 -1.68 21.03 -12.46
CA ALA A 40 -2.12 21.10 -13.86
C ALA A 40 -2.65 19.79 -14.47
N ASP A 41 -2.32 18.61 -13.92
CA ASP A 41 -2.57 17.31 -14.56
C ASP A 41 -3.62 16.43 -13.88
N GLY A 42 -4.49 17.03 -13.06
CA GLY A 42 -5.59 16.30 -12.43
C GLY A 42 -5.09 15.42 -11.27
N ALA A 43 -5.15 15.96 -10.06
CA ALA A 43 -4.84 15.34 -8.77
C ALA A 43 -3.44 14.73 -8.55
N GLU A 44 -2.72 14.28 -9.59
CA GLU A 44 -1.44 13.57 -9.48
C GLU A 44 -0.30 14.25 -10.23
N ALA A 45 0.85 14.42 -9.58
CA ALA A 45 2.08 14.90 -10.19
C ALA A 45 3.29 14.10 -9.70
N CYS A 46 4.18 13.74 -10.62
CA CYS A 46 5.39 13.00 -10.32
C CYS A 46 6.61 13.73 -10.86
N PHE A 47 7.62 13.86 -10.00
CA PHE A 47 8.92 14.41 -10.33
C PHE A 47 10.00 13.48 -9.81
N GLY A 48 11.03 13.20 -10.61
CA GLY A 48 12.03 12.23 -10.23
C GLY A 48 13.38 12.46 -10.87
N ARG A 49 14.41 11.92 -10.20
CA ARG A 49 15.76 11.87 -10.72
C ARG A 49 16.46 10.60 -10.27
N VAL A 50 17.21 10.02 -11.21
CA VAL A 50 18.07 8.86 -10.98
C VAL A 50 19.49 9.25 -11.35
N TYR A 51 20.42 9.07 -10.41
CA TYR A 51 21.83 9.36 -10.61
C TYR A 51 22.58 8.11 -11.08
N ASP A 52 23.37 8.28 -12.13
CA ASP A 52 24.22 7.23 -12.64
C ASP A 52 25.53 7.11 -11.82
N LYS A 53 26.31 6.08 -12.13
CA LYS A 53 27.58 5.83 -11.44
C LYS A 53 28.60 6.94 -11.65
N ALA A 54 28.56 7.67 -12.77
CA ALA A 54 29.52 8.73 -13.07
C ALA A 54 29.24 9.97 -12.21
N HIS A 55 27.98 10.38 -12.11
CA HIS A 55 27.52 11.44 -11.22
C HIS A 55 27.88 11.10 -9.77
N LEU A 56 27.50 9.90 -9.31
CA LEU A 56 27.75 9.48 -7.94
C LEU A 56 29.26 9.39 -7.61
N LYS A 57 30.11 9.07 -8.59
CA LYS A 57 31.57 9.13 -8.42
C LYS A 57 32.09 10.55 -8.28
N ALA A 58 31.49 11.53 -8.97
CA ALA A 58 31.86 12.94 -8.90
C ALA A 58 31.35 13.63 -7.62
N HIS A 59 30.32 13.08 -6.98
CA HIS A 59 29.70 13.58 -5.76
C HIS A 59 29.85 12.56 -4.62
N PRO A 60 31.05 12.42 -4.00
CA PRO A 60 31.30 11.35 -3.04
C PRO A 60 30.47 11.45 -1.77
N ASN A 61 30.00 12.65 -1.38
CA ASN A 61 29.19 12.81 -0.17
C ASN A 61 27.69 12.74 -0.42
N GLN A 62 27.24 12.49 -1.66
CA GLN A 62 25.83 12.30 -1.99
C GLN A 62 25.42 10.85 -1.72
N LYS A 63 24.63 10.54 -0.69
CA LYS A 63 24.15 9.16 -0.44
C LYS A 63 22.98 8.81 -1.35
N VAL A 64 22.12 9.77 -1.70
CA VAL A 64 20.92 9.53 -2.51
C VAL A 64 21.27 9.20 -3.96
N GLN A 65 20.88 8.02 -4.42
CA GLN A 65 21.00 7.58 -5.81
C GLN A 65 19.71 7.84 -6.61
N ARG A 66 18.55 7.75 -5.96
CA ARG A 66 17.24 7.95 -6.58
C ARG A 66 16.42 8.86 -5.67
N ILE A 67 15.71 9.81 -6.24
CA ILE A 67 14.80 10.69 -5.50
C ILE A 67 13.55 10.95 -6.34
N PHE A 68 12.38 10.77 -5.73
CA PHE A 68 11.09 10.99 -6.36
C PHE A 68 10.16 11.74 -5.40
N PHE A 69 9.55 12.80 -5.92
CA PHE A 69 8.49 13.56 -5.28
C PHE A 69 7.17 13.28 -6.01
N TYR A 70 6.15 12.93 -5.25
CA TYR A 70 4.83 12.63 -5.77
C TYR A 70 3.77 13.41 -5.01
N ARG A 71 2.88 14.08 -5.74
CA ARG A 71 1.64 14.66 -5.21
C ARG A 71 0.48 13.82 -5.72
N GLY A 72 -0.47 13.50 -4.84
CA GLY A 72 -1.64 12.69 -5.19
C GLY A 72 -2.12 11.82 -4.05
N GLY A 73 -2.99 10.86 -4.35
CA GLY A 73 -3.43 9.85 -3.38
C GLY A 73 -2.29 8.91 -2.99
N ASP A 74 -2.33 8.40 -1.77
CA ASP A 74 -1.31 7.56 -1.14
C ASP A 74 -0.64 6.54 -2.10
N PRO A 75 0.65 6.75 -2.46
CA PRO A 75 1.39 5.85 -3.35
C PRO A 75 2.11 4.73 -2.59
N VAL A 76 2.07 4.73 -1.27
CA VAL A 76 2.84 3.83 -0.39
C VAL A 76 1.97 2.69 0.10
N SER A 77 0.76 3.02 0.57
CA SER A 77 -0.16 2.02 1.09
C SER A 77 -0.45 0.99 0.01
N HIS A 78 -0.01 -0.24 0.25
CA HIS A 78 -0.44 -1.36 -0.55
C HIS A 78 -1.93 -1.66 -0.26
N PRO A 79 -2.65 -2.34 -1.17
CA PRO A 79 -3.90 -3.00 -0.82
C PRO A 79 -3.69 -3.84 0.45
N ASN A 80 -4.25 -3.37 1.55
CA ASN A 80 -4.16 -3.97 2.87
C ASN A 80 -5.58 -4.38 3.31
N GLU A 81 -5.70 -4.98 4.48
CA GLU A 81 -6.99 -5.44 5.01
C GLU A 81 -7.77 -4.34 5.75
N GLU A 82 -7.15 -3.20 6.01
CA GLU A 82 -7.82 -2.07 6.67
C GLU A 82 -8.90 -1.47 5.75
N PRO A 83 -10.00 -0.96 6.33
CA PRO A 83 -10.94 -0.15 5.57
C PRO A 83 -10.23 1.07 4.99
N SER A 84 -10.72 1.60 3.87
CA SER A 84 -10.01 2.67 3.16
C SER A 84 -10.00 3.98 3.96
N SER A 85 -9.05 4.15 4.85
CA SER A 85 -8.57 5.45 5.29
C SER A 85 -7.27 5.70 4.55
N GLY A 86 -7.38 6.30 3.35
CA GLY A 86 -6.18 6.80 2.68
C GLY A 86 -5.42 7.73 3.62
N SER A 87 -4.10 7.77 3.47
CA SER A 87 -3.30 8.72 4.24
C SER A 87 -3.84 10.15 4.07
N SER A 88 -3.78 10.94 5.14
CA SER A 88 -4.12 12.36 5.10
C SER A 88 -3.10 13.20 4.34
N TYR A 89 -1.92 12.64 4.03
CA TYR A 89 -0.88 13.32 3.25
C TYR A 89 -1.29 13.48 1.78
N ASP A 90 -0.97 14.64 1.20
CA ASP A 90 -1.23 14.93 -0.21
C ASP A 90 0.04 14.86 -1.08
N SER A 91 1.20 14.72 -0.43
CA SER A 91 2.51 14.77 -1.05
C SER A 91 3.47 13.81 -0.36
N TYR A 92 4.37 13.20 -1.13
CA TYR A 92 5.22 12.12 -0.70
C TYR A 92 6.61 12.28 -1.31
N LEU A 93 7.65 12.00 -0.53
CA LEU A 93 9.03 11.96 -1.00
C LEU A 93 9.60 10.57 -0.72
N THR A 94 10.27 10.00 -1.71
CA THR A 94 11.07 8.80 -1.51
C THR A 94 12.49 8.99 -2.02
N THR A 95 13.45 8.43 -1.28
CA THR A 95 14.83 8.34 -1.72
C THR A 95 15.33 6.91 -1.63
N THR A 96 16.27 6.55 -2.51
CA THR A 96 17.01 5.30 -2.40
C THR A 96 18.49 5.64 -2.34
N GLU A 97 19.14 5.31 -1.23
CA GLU A 97 20.57 5.47 -1.07
C GLU A 97 21.38 4.47 -1.91
N ARG A 98 22.65 4.78 -2.14
CA ARG A 98 23.59 3.89 -2.82
C ARG A 98 23.65 2.52 -2.14
N GLY A 99 23.28 1.48 -2.89
CA GLY A 99 23.35 0.10 -2.39
C GLY A 99 22.22 -0.30 -1.45
N ALA A 100 21.26 0.60 -1.15
CA ALA A 100 20.05 0.26 -0.44
C ALA A 100 19.19 -0.69 -1.29
N LYS A 101 18.56 -1.67 -0.62
CA LYS A 101 17.67 -2.66 -1.28
C LYS A 101 16.27 -2.13 -1.52
N LYS A 102 15.84 -1.19 -0.69
CA LYS A 102 14.53 -0.56 -0.72
C LYS A 102 14.68 0.96 -0.52
N PRO A 103 13.75 1.77 -1.05
CA PRO A 103 13.67 3.16 -0.69
C PRO A 103 13.17 3.38 0.75
N ASP A 104 13.50 4.55 1.27
CA ASP A 104 12.81 5.16 2.42
C ASP A 104 11.83 6.22 1.91
N TRP A 105 10.81 6.55 2.70
CA TRP A 105 9.76 7.48 2.30
C TRP A 105 9.24 8.32 3.46
N VAL A 106 8.65 9.46 3.13
CA VAL A 106 7.91 10.34 4.04
C VAL A 106 6.69 10.93 3.35
N GLY A 107 5.63 11.15 4.13
CA GLY A 107 4.44 11.89 3.71
C GLY A 107 4.46 13.33 4.24
N ALA A 108 3.82 14.23 3.51
CA ALA A 108 3.76 15.65 3.81
C ALA A 108 2.46 16.29 3.31
N TRP A 109 2.17 17.47 3.84
CA TRP A 109 1.17 18.39 3.32
C TRP A 109 1.86 19.58 2.66
N CYS A 110 1.73 19.68 1.34
CA CYS A 110 2.30 20.80 0.60
C CYS A 110 1.25 21.87 0.32
N ARG A 111 1.64 23.14 0.41
CA ARG A 111 0.80 24.30 0.09
C ARG A 111 1.61 25.39 -0.59
N ALA A 112 0.94 26.26 -1.34
CA ALA A 112 1.57 27.48 -1.84
C ALA A 112 2.08 28.31 -0.64
N GLY A 113 3.37 28.62 -0.64
CA GLY A 113 3.98 29.51 0.33
C GLY A 113 3.79 30.98 -0.09
N VAL A 114 3.48 31.82 0.88
CA VAL A 114 3.42 33.29 0.72
C VAL A 114 4.26 33.96 1.80
N ASP A 115 4.84 35.11 1.49
CA ASP A 115 5.50 35.95 2.49
C ASP A 115 4.51 36.73 3.36
N GLU A 116 5.01 37.50 4.32
CA GLU A 116 4.21 38.35 5.21
C GLU A 116 3.37 39.39 4.44
N ASP A 117 3.81 39.77 3.25
CA ASP A 117 3.15 40.71 2.35
C ASP A 117 2.21 40.00 1.34
N GLY A 118 2.08 38.67 1.42
CA GLY A 118 1.23 37.86 0.56
C GLY A 118 1.83 37.51 -0.82
N ASN A 119 3.11 37.78 -1.07
CA ASN A 119 3.78 37.43 -2.31
C ASN A 119 4.18 35.94 -2.35
N PRO A 120 4.10 35.26 -3.50
CA PRO A 120 4.46 33.85 -3.61
C PRO A 120 5.94 33.58 -3.28
N GLN A 121 6.20 32.69 -2.32
CA GLN A 121 7.54 32.24 -1.91
C GLN A 121 7.90 30.81 -2.34
N GLY A 122 7.08 30.18 -3.20
CA GLY A 122 7.27 28.80 -3.63
C GLY A 122 6.24 27.88 -3.00
N ILE A 123 6.63 26.66 -2.68
CA ILE A 123 5.76 25.63 -2.12
C ILE A 123 6.41 25.16 -0.81
N HIS A 124 5.64 25.21 0.27
CA HIS A 124 6.06 24.76 1.59
C HIS A 124 5.41 23.41 1.88
N CYS A 125 6.21 22.43 2.31
CA CYS A 125 5.75 21.10 2.63
C CYS A 125 6.06 20.77 4.09
N GLY A 126 5.01 20.68 4.91
CA GLY A 126 5.10 20.30 6.31
C GLY A 126 4.87 18.80 6.51
N MET A 127 5.45 18.25 7.56
CA MET A 127 5.30 16.87 8.03
C MET A 127 4.66 16.88 9.42
N GLU A 128 4.39 15.69 9.96
CA GLU A 128 3.96 15.54 11.36
C GLU A 128 4.94 16.18 12.35
N CYS A 129 4.39 16.59 13.50
CA CYS A 129 5.11 17.27 14.57
C CYS A 129 5.80 18.59 14.15
N ASP A 130 5.14 19.39 13.30
CA ASP A 130 5.61 20.68 12.78
C ASP A 130 6.98 20.62 12.07
N ARG A 131 7.37 19.43 11.60
CA ARG A 131 8.61 19.26 10.84
C ARG A 131 8.43 19.78 9.41
N THR A 132 9.50 20.25 8.81
CA THR A 132 9.51 20.64 7.39
C THR A 132 10.11 19.50 6.57
N LEU A 133 9.41 19.07 5.52
CA LEU A 133 9.96 18.15 4.53
C LEU A 133 11.08 18.85 3.74
N ALA A 134 10.70 19.89 3.00
CA ALA A 134 11.56 20.67 2.14
C ALA A 134 10.83 21.95 1.68
N SER A 135 11.59 22.90 1.13
CA SER A 135 11.06 23.98 0.30
C SER A 135 11.11 23.56 -1.16
N LEU A 136 9.98 23.68 -1.88
CA LEU A 136 9.92 23.34 -3.30
C LEU A 136 9.72 24.57 -4.17
N ARG A 137 10.39 24.60 -5.31
CA ARG A 137 10.21 25.64 -6.34
C ARG A 137 10.45 25.09 -7.72
N PHE A 138 9.92 25.75 -8.74
CA PHE A 138 10.22 25.41 -10.12
C PHE A 138 11.37 26.28 -10.65
N ASP A 139 12.30 25.68 -11.38
CA ASP A 139 13.27 26.45 -12.17
C ASP A 139 12.69 26.91 -13.52
N ALA A 140 13.47 27.71 -14.25
CA ALA A 140 13.06 28.22 -15.57
C ALA A 140 12.84 27.12 -16.63
N LYS A 141 13.31 25.89 -16.37
CA LYS A 141 13.14 24.72 -17.24
C LYS A 141 11.95 23.86 -16.81
N GLY A 142 11.19 24.27 -15.80
CA GLY A 142 10.06 23.50 -15.27
C GLY A 142 10.47 22.29 -14.43
N ARG A 143 11.72 22.22 -13.98
CA ARG A 143 12.16 21.17 -13.03
C ARG A 143 11.77 21.58 -11.61
N LEU A 144 11.30 20.62 -10.83
CA LEU A 144 11.01 20.81 -9.42
C LEU A 144 12.32 20.76 -8.65
N ILE A 145 12.68 21.85 -7.98
CA ILE A 145 13.84 21.93 -7.11
C ILE A 145 13.38 21.65 -5.67
N VAL A 146 13.98 20.64 -5.04
CA VAL A 146 13.82 20.30 -3.62
C VAL A 146 15.01 20.89 -2.86
N GLU A 147 14.77 21.89 -2.04
CA GLU A 147 15.80 22.62 -1.26
C GLU A 147 15.50 22.58 0.23
N LYS A 148 16.55 22.71 1.05
CA LYS A 148 16.46 22.61 2.51
C LYS A 148 15.84 21.27 2.92
N LEU A 149 16.16 20.19 2.20
CA LEU A 149 15.80 18.85 2.63
C LEU A 149 16.58 18.55 3.90
N ASP A 150 15.87 18.22 4.98
CA ASP A 150 16.51 17.83 6.24
C ASP A 150 17.32 16.54 6.00
N ARG A 151 18.59 16.54 6.43
CA ARG A 151 19.43 15.33 6.38
C ARG A 151 18.83 14.20 7.19
N TYR A 152 18.00 14.50 8.18
CA TYR A 152 17.34 13.55 9.07
C TYR A 152 15.86 13.38 8.77
N VAL A 153 15.44 13.66 7.52
CA VAL A 153 14.04 13.63 7.09
C VAL A 153 13.31 12.32 7.47
N TYR A 154 14.01 11.18 7.50
CA TYR A 154 13.43 9.87 7.84
C TYR A 154 13.46 9.51 9.32
N LEU A 155 14.18 10.24 10.16
CA LEU A 155 14.25 9.93 11.59
C LEU A 155 13.01 10.44 12.31
N ASP A 156 12.34 9.57 13.07
CA ASP A 156 11.32 9.98 14.01
C ASP A 156 12.00 10.64 15.22
N PRO A 157 11.65 11.88 15.63
CA PRO A 157 12.23 12.54 16.79
C PRO A 157 12.23 11.70 18.06
N SER A 158 11.22 10.85 18.26
CA SER A 158 11.11 9.95 19.42
C SER A 158 12.14 8.81 19.41
N GLU A 159 12.60 8.39 18.23
CA GLU A 159 13.63 7.35 18.06
C GLU A 159 15.06 7.90 18.23
N THR A 160 15.23 9.23 18.23
CA THR A 160 16.56 9.86 18.27
C THR A 160 17.17 9.99 19.66
N ALA A 161 16.37 9.87 20.72
CA ALA A 161 16.84 10.06 22.09
C ALA A 161 17.77 8.93 22.59
N GLU A 162 17.78 7.79 21.90
CA GLU A 162 18.54 6.59 22.28
C GLU A 162 19.70 6.27 21.31
N LEU A 163 19.91 7.10 20.28
CA LEU A 163 20.94 6.85 19.27
C LEU A 163 22.26 7.53 19.65
N GLU A 164 23.35 6.76 19.60
CA GLU A 164 24.71 7.29 19.65
C GLU A 164 25.02 8.13 18.39
N GLU A 165 25.88 9.14 18.51
CA GLU A 165 26.20 10.11 17.44
C GLU A 165 26.61 9.44 16.11
N GLU A 166 27.39 8.37 16.17
CA GLU A 166 27.81 7.62 14.97
C GLU A 166 26.67 6.87 14.29
N GLN A 167 25.67 6.41 15.05
CA GLN A 167 24.49 5.76 14.49
C GLN A 167 23.56 6.79 13.86
N TYR A 168 23.44 7.95 14.52
CA TYR A 168 22.67 9.08 14.03
C TYR A 168 23.17 9.57 12.65
N GLU A 169 24.48 9.78 12.49
CA GLU A 169 25.06 10.21 11.20
C GLU A 169 25.05 9.11 10.11
N LYS A 170 24.94 7.83 10.49
CA LYS A 170 24.75 6.75 9.50
C LYS A 170 23.38 6.85 8.83
N LEU A 171 22.35 7.25 9.59
CA LEU A 171 20.98 7.40 9.12
C LEU A 171 20.72 8.75 8.42
N ALA A 172 21.61 9.72 8.59
CA ALA A 172 21.55 11.00 7.89
C ALA A 172 21.75 10.83 6.38
N LEU A 173 21.02 11.58 5.56
CA LEU A 173 21.38 11.81 4.17
C LEU A 173 22.77 12.46 4.08
N GLY A 174 23.40 12.29 2.93
CA GLY A 174 24.70 12.85 2.62
C GLY A 174 24.71 14.38 2.63
N THR A 175 25.89 14.98 2.84
CA THR A 175 26.01 16.45 2.87
C THR A 175 25.78 17.11 1.51
N ASP A 176 25.84 16.33 0.43
CA ASP A 176 25.52 16.79 -0.93
C ASP A 176 24.05 16.49 -1.31
N ASP A 177 23.25 15.89 -0.42
CA ASP A 177 21.87 15.49 -0.67
C ASP A 177 20.86 16.63 -0.39
N ASP A 178 21.07 17.79 -1.02
CA ASP A 178 20.14 18.93 -1.04
C ASP A 178 20.15 19.64 -2.40
N GLY A 179 19.13 20.45 -2.69
CA GLY A 179 19.04 21.21 -3.94
C GLY A 179 18.77 20.34 -5.17
N PHE A 180 18.03 19.25 -5.00
CA PHE A 180 17.75 18.29 -6.05
C PHE A 180 16.87 18.90 -7.14
N ALA A 181 17.38 18.95 -8.38
CA ALA A 181 16.57 19.29 -9.55
C ALA A 181 15.92 18.04 -10.14
N LEU A 182 14.60 17.90 -9.97
CA LEU A 182 13.79 16.78 -10.39
C LEU A 182 13.06 17.07 -11.70
N GLU A 183 13.06 16.09 -12.60
CA GLU A 183 12.36 16.20 -13.89
C GLU A 183 10.93 15.70 -13.74
N ARG A 184 10.00 16.27 -14.50
CA ARG A 184 8.63 15.74 -14.57
C ARG A 184 8.66 14.31 -15.13
N ARG A 185 7.90 13.40 -14.52
CA ARG A 185 7.76 12.00 -14.91
C ARG A 185 6.27 11.59 -14.92
N PRO A 186 5.90 10.51 -15.61
CA PRO A 186 4.57 9.90 -15.48
C PRO A 186 4.28 9.50 -14.02
N ALA A 187 3.03 9.69 -13.55
CA ALA A 187 2.63 9.33 -12.18
C ALA A 187 2.89 7.85 -11.83
N ALA A 188 2.72 6.95 -12.81
CA ALA A 188 3.00 5.53 -12.66
C ALA A 188 4.48 5.24 -12.30
N GLU A 189 5.43 6.07 -12.71
CA GLU A 189 6.84 5.89 -12.34
C GLU A 189 7.05 6.15 -10.85
N CYS A 190 6.48 7.22 -10.29
CA CYS A 190 6.55 7.45 -8.85
C CYS A 190 5.90 6.31 -8.07
N LYS A 191 4.68 5.90 -8.44
CA LYS A 191 3.99 4.77 -7.80
C LYS A 191 4.83 3.49 -7.82
N ALA A 192 5.54 3.22 -8.93
CA ALA A 192 6.45 2.08 -9.02
C ALA A 192 7.70 2.21 -8.15
N GLU A 193 8.19 3.41 -7.86
CA GLU A 193 9.29 3.62 -6.90
C GLU A 193 8.81 3.43 -5.46
N PHE A 194 7.67 4.01 -5.08
CA PHE A 194 7.09 3.82 -3.74
C PHE A 194 6.70 2.37 -3.46
N ALA A 195 6.21 1.62 -4.46
CA ALA A 195 5.90 0.19 -4.33
C ALA A 195 7.12 -0.70 -3.99
N LYS A 196 8.35 -0.17 -4.04
CA LYS A 196 9.56 -0.90 -3.62
C LYS A 196 9.83 -0.80 -2.12
N VAL A 197 9.18 0.12 -1.40
CA VAL A 197 9.32 0.29 0.06
C VAL A 197 8.91 -1.01 0.76
N ASP A 198 7.74 -1.52 0.39
CA ASP A 198 7.20 -2.78 0.88
C ASP A 198 6.57 -3.59 -0.28
N PRO A 199 7.38 -4.40 -0.99
CA PRO A 199 6.91 -5.09 -2.18
C PRO A 199 5.92 -6.20 -1.81
N ILE A 200 4.70 -6.10 -2.35
CA ILE A 200 3.67 -7.14 -2.24
C ILE A 200 4.10 -8.36 -3.04
N ASP A 201 4.01 -9.56 -2.46
CA ASP A 201 4.11 -10.81 -3.23
C ASP A 201 2.87 -10.94 -4.14
N PRO A 202 3.01 -10.79 -5.48
CA PRO A 202 1.87 -10.85 -6.39
C PRO A 202 1.18 -12.22 -6.38
N ALA A 203 1.84 -13.27 -5.89
CA ALA A 203 1.23 -14.59 -5.77
C ALA A 203 0.07 -14.62 -4.76
N LEU A 204 0.04 -13.68 -3.79
CA LEU A 204 -1.00 -13.60 -2.75
C LEU A 204 -2.33 -13.06 -3.27
N GLY A 205 -2.32 -12.32 -4.39
CA GLY A 205 -3.50 -11.69 -4.97
C GLY A 205 -4.08 -10.54 -4.12
N GLU A 206 -5.32 -10.17 -4.41
CA GLU A 206 -6.04 -9.10 -3.71
C GLU A 206 -6.25 -9.39 -2.21
N PRO A 207 -6.40 -8.36 -1.35
CA PRO A 207 -6.79 -8.50 0.05
C PRO A 207 -8.06 -9.33 0.26
N LEU A 208 -8.17 -9.99 1.42
CA LEU A 208 -9.36 -10.72 1.83
C LEU A 208 -10.59 -9.80 1.85
N ARG A 209 -10.47 -8.55 2.29
CA ARG A 209 -11.59 -7.59 2.25
C ARG A 209 -12.12 -7.29 0.84
N VAL A 210 -11.28 -7.44 -0.19
CA VAL A 210 -11.70 -7.28 -1.59
C VAL A 210 -12.32 -8.57 -2.11
N ARG A 211 -11.73 -9.72 -1.77
CA ARG A 211 -12.14 -11.06 -2.20
C ARG A 211 -13.46 -11.52 -1.56
N LEU A 212 -13.66 -11.18 -0.29
CA LEU A 212 -14.85 -11.48 0.51
C LEU A 212 -15.76 -10.26 0.55
N LYS A 213 -17.07 -10.48 0.62
CA LYS A 213 -18.06 -9.39 0.60
C LYS A 213 -18.89 -9.38 1.88
N PRO A 214 -19.24 -8.20 2.42
CA PRO A 214 -19.97 -8.08 3.68
C PRO A 214 -21.35 -8.76 3.67
N ASP A 215 -21.96 -8.87 2.49
CA ASP A 215 -23.30 -9.38 2.24
C ASP A 215 -23.32 -10.81 1.67
N ARG A 216 -22.17 -11.48 1.55
CA ARG A 216 -22.08 -12.83 0.97
C ARG A 216 -21.48 -13.84 1.94
N PRO A 217 -22.02 -15.07 1.97
CA PRO A 217 -21.40 -16.14 2.75
C PRO A 217 -20.09 -16.58 2.11
N PHE A 218 -19.21 -17.17 2.91
CA PHE A 218 -18.01 -17.83 2.43
C PHE A 218 -17.68 -19.04 3.29
N CYS A 219 -16.96 -19.99 2.70
CA CYS A 219 -16.49 -21.21 3.35
C CYS A 219 -15.06 -21.50 2.87
N PHE A 220 -14.14 -21.61 3.82
CA PHE A 220 -12.77 -22.06 3.61
C PHE A 220 -12.49 -23.21 4.54
N GLY A 221 -11.72 -24.19 4.08
CA GLY A 221 -11.42 -25.32 4.94
C GLY A 221 -10.31 -26.21 4.45
N ARG A 222 -10.01 -27.22 5.26
CA ARG A 222 -9.11 -28.29 4.91
C ARG A 222 -9.52 -29.58 5.58
N ASP A 223 -9.44 -30.66 4.81
CA ASP A 223 -9.58 -32.03 5.28
C ASP A 223 -8.27 -32.76 5.15
N TYR A 224 -7.81 -33.34 6.26
CA TYR A 224 -6.60 -34.14 6.29
C TYR A 224 -6.93 -35.60 6.09
N THR A 225 -6.29 -36.21 5.08
CA THR A 225 -6.49 -37.62 4.75
C THR A 225 -5.87 -38.51 5.82
N ALA A 226 -6.34 -39.76 5.93
CA ALA A 226 -5.74 -40.74 6.82
C ALA A 226 -4.23 -40.94 6.57
N ALA A 227 -3.80 -40.87 5.30
CA ALA A 227 -2.39 -40.95 4.93
C ALA A 227 -1.58 -39.76 5.47
N HIS A 228 -2.09 -38.53 5.33
CA HIS A 228 -1.45 -37.33 5.90
C HIS A 228 -1.37 -37.41 7.42
N LEU A 229 -2.44 -37.83 8.07
CA LEU A 229 -2.50 -37.97 9.53
C LEU A 229 -1.55 -39.06 10.05
N ALA A 230 -1.31 -40.12 9.27
CA ALA A 230 -0.34 -41.16 9.60
C ALA A 230 1.12 -40.66 9.48
N SER A 231 1.42 -39.79 8.50
CA SER A 231 2.75 -39.20 8.34
C SER A 231 3.04 -38.02 9.28
N ASN A 232 2.00 -37.39 9.83
CA ASN A 232 2.10 -36.25 10.75
C ASN A 232 1.45 -36.62 12.09
N PRO A 233 2.14 -37.39 12.95
CA PRO A 233 1.55 -37.93 14.18
C PRO A 233 1.21 -36.86 15.22
N GLU A 234 1.86 -35.69 15.16
CA GLU A 234 1.60 -34.56 16.06
C GLU A 234 0.36 -33.76 15.68
N GLN A 235 -0.13 -33.88 14.44
CA GLN A 235 -1.32 -33.18 14.00
C GLN A 235 -2.59 -33.76 14.64
N VAL A 236 -3.25 -33.00 15.50
CA VAL A 236 -4.49 -33.37 16.19
C VAL A 236 -5.72 -33.04 15.34
N THR A 237 -5.65 -32.03 14.48
CA THR A 237 -6.76 -31.60 13.62
C THR A 237 -7.01 -32.58 12.47
N LYS A 238 -8.26 -33.03 12.32
CA LYS A 238 -8.72 -33.80 11.15
C LYS A 238 -9.34 -32.90 10.08
N THR A 239 -10.21 -32.00 10.52
CA THR A 239 -10.90 -31.05 9.66
C THR A 239 -10.93 -29.70 10.33
N ILE A 240 -10.81 -28.65 9.52
CA ILE A 240 -10.95 -27.27 9.96
C ILE A 240 -11.74 -26.48 8.92
N ARG A 241 -12.60 -25.58 9.40
CA ARG A 241 -13.43 -24.69 8.59
C ARG A 241 -13.38 -23.28 9.16
N VAL A 242 -13.33 -22.29 8.28
CA VAL A 242 -13.56 -20.87 8.56
C VAL A 242 -14.70 -20.42 7.66
N PHE A 243 -15.76 -19.90 8.24
CA PHE A 243 -16.96 -19.60 7.47
C PHE A 243 -17.75 -18.42 8.02
N ARG A 244 -18.58 -17.86 7.14
CA ARG A 244 -19.56 -16.83 7.46
C ARG A 244 -20.87 -17.20 6.79
N GLY A 245 -21.90 -17.39 7.59
CA GLY A 245 -23.22 -17.84 7.21
C GLY A 245 -24.33 -16.80 7.41
N PRO A 246 -25.59 -17.21 7.24
CA PRO A 246 -26.75 -16.32 7.38
C PRO A 246 -26.81 -15.58 8.72
N SER A 247 -26.45 -16.24 9.82
CA SER A 247 -26.48 -15.65 11.17
C SER A 247 -25.46 -14.51 11.32
N GLU A 248 -24.23 -14.71 10.84
CA GLU A 248 -23.16 -13.70 10.90
C GLU A 248 -23.45 -12.53 9.96
N LEU A 249 -24.02 -12.82 8.78
CA LEU A 249 -24.47 -11.79 7.84
C LEU A 249 -25.57 -10.91 8.46
N ALA A 250 -26.56 -11.53 9.13
CA ALA A 250 -27.62 -10.81 9.82
C ALA A 250 -27.11 -9.98 11.02
N SER A 251 -26.17 -10.54 11.80
CA SER A 251 -25.49 -9.84 12.89
C SER A 251 -24.78 -8.58 12.38
N TYR A 252 -24.03 -8.69 11.29
CA TYR A 252 -23.31 -7.56 10.70
C TYR A 252 -24.25 -6.47 10.18
N ALA A 253 -25.34 -6.87 9.52
CA ALA A 253 -26.34 -5.93 8.98
C ALA A 253 -27.12 -5.18 10.07
N THR A 254 -27.48 -5.86 11.16
CA THR A 254 -28.27 -5.25 12.26
C THR A 254 -27.44 -4.33 13.15
N ALA A 255 -26.12 -4.51 13.20
CA ALA A 255 -25.20 -3.64 13.93
C ALA A 255 -25.05 -2.24 13.30
N GLY A 256 -25.77 -1.92 12.22
CA GLY A 256 -25.75 -0.61 11.57
C GLY A 256 -24.38 -0.22 11.04
N ARG A 257 -23.54 -1.22 10.73
CA ARG A 257 -22.15 -0.98 10.33
C ARG A 257 -22.08 -0.40 8.92
N ASP A 258 -21.18 0.57 8.77
CA ASP A 258 -20.86 1.18 7.50
C ASP A 258 -20.15 0.16 6.58
N LEU A 259 -20.65 0.00 5.36
CA LEU A 259 -20.02 -0.85 4.35
C LEU A 259 -18.62 -0.33 3.97
N ASP A 260 -18.40 0.98 4.12
CA ASP A 260 -17.09 1.60 3.87
C ASP A 260 -16.06 1.23 4.97
N ASN A 261 -16.53 0.69 6.11
CA ASN A 261 -15.69 0.21 7.21
C ASN A 261 -15.41 -1.31 7.14
N TRP A 262 -15.78 -1.99 6.04
CA TRP A 262 -15.45 -3.41 5.85
C TRP A 262 -13.92 -3.63 5.78
N PRO A 263 -13.35 -4.62 6.52
CA PRO A 263 -14.00 -5.76 7.18
C PRO A 263 -14.23 -5.60 8.68
N ASN A 264 -14.14 -4.39 9.25
CA ASN A 264 -14.18 -4.20 10.69
C ASN A 264 -15.51 -4.64 11.33
N GLY A 265 -15.39 -5.42 12.40
CA GLY A 265 -16.49 -6.08 13.10
C GLY A 265 -17.12 -7.24 12.33
N ALA A 266 -16.40 -7.85 11.38
CA ALA A 266 -16.90 -9.01 10.65
C ALA A 266 -16.93 -10.25 11.56
N ASP A 267 -18.13 -10.79 11.78
CA ASP A 267 -18.27 -12.06 12.49
C ASP A 267 -17.93 -13.24 11.56
N ILE A 268 -17.18 -14.20 12.10
CA ILE A 268 -16.87 -15.48 11.46
C ILE A 268 -16.99 -16.62 12.47
N MET A 269 -17.13 -17.83 11.94
CA MET A 269 -17.11 -19.07 12.71
C MET A 269 -15.91 -19.91 12.32
N VAL A 270 -15.26 -20.50 13.31
CA VAL A 270 -14.23 -21.52 13.12
C VAL A 270 -14.75 -22.83 13.68
N SER A 271 -14.72 -23.87 12.84
CA SER A 271 -15.17 -25.22 13.20
C SER A 271 -14.00 -26.19 13.06
N VAL A 272 -13.77 -27.01 14.08
CA VAL A 272 -12.64 -27.95 14.15
C VAL A 272 -13.12 -29.31 14.61
N ALA A 273 -12.74 -30.37 13.90
CA ALA A 273 -12.85 -31.75 14.38
C ALA A 273 -11.45 -32.34 14.59
N THR A 274 -11.25 -33.01 15.73
CA THR A 274 -9.95 -33.55 16.12
C THR A 274 -9.89 -35.08 16.08
N ARG A 275 -8.70 -35.63 16.27
CA ARG A 275 -8.52 -37.08 16.46
C ARG A 275 -9.15 -37.60 17.75
N LYS A 276 -9.10 -36.80 18.82
CA LYS A 276 -9.45 -37.20 20.18
C LYS A 276 -10.94 -36.97 20.50
N ALA A 277 -11.57 -35.95 19.94
CA ALA A 277 -12.96 -35.62 20.22
C ALA A 277 -13.94 -36.39 19.32
N SER A 278 -15.08 -36.79 19.88
CA SER A 278 -16.18 -37.43 19.15
C SER A 278 -17.07 -36.43 18.39
N GLY A 279 -16.80 -35.12 18.52
CA GLY A 279 -17.60 -34.05 17.95
C GLY A 279 -16.76 -32.96 17.29
N THR A 280 -17.46 -31.97 16.75
CA THR A 280 -16.88 -30.76 16.15
C THR A 280 -17.04 -29.60 17.13
N SER A 281 -15.96 -28.90 17.44
CA SER A 281 -16.00 -27.66 18.22
C SER A 281 -16.21 -26.48 17.28
N VAL A 282 -17.10 -25.56 17.65
CA VAL A 282 -17.38 -24.34 16.87
C VAL A 282 -17.18 -23.13 17.76
N GLN A 283 -16.41 -22.17 17.28
CA GLN A 283 -16.10 -20.93 17.99
C GLN A 283 -16.37 -19.72 17.10
N SER A 284 -17.01 -18.72 17.68
CA SER A 284 -17.27 -17.43 17.03
C SER A 284 -16.14 -16.44 17.27
N TYR A 285 -15.85 -15.63 16.27
CA TYR A 285 -14.87 -14.55 16.33
C TYR A 285 -15.41 -13.29 15.66
N SER A 286 -14.98 -12.12 16.14
CA SER A 286 -15.16 -10.83 15.49
C SER A 286 -13.82 -10.35 14.97
N CYS A 287 -13.77 -9.98 13.68
CA CYS A 287 -12.56 -9.62 12.97
C CYS A 287 -12.50 -8.14 12.61
N ASP A 288 -11.30 -7.58 12.68
CA ASP A 288 -10.95 -6.28 12.13
C ASP A 288 -9.78 -6.43 11.14
N GLY A 289 -9.75 -5.58 10.11
CA GLY A 289 -8.65 -5.52 9.17
C GLY A 289 -7.46 -4.80 9.78
N GLU A 290 -6.27 -5.39 9.69
CA GLU A 290 -5.03 -4.85 10.23
C GLU A 290 -3.86 -5.22 9.32
N GLY A 291 -3.26 -4.24 8.64
CA GLY A 291 -2.13 -4.50 7.73
C GLY A 291 -2.45 -5.58 6.69
N ASP A 292 -1.70 -6.67 6.67
CA ASP A 292 -1.86 -7.79 5.71
C ASP A 292 -2.82 -8.91 6.17
N GLN A 293 -3.53 -8.72 7.28
CA GLN A 293 -4.32 -9.75 7.94
C GLN A 293 -5.65 -9.23 8.52
N TRP A 294 -6.56 -10.14 8.83
CA TRP A 294 -7.66 -9.86 9.74
C TRP A 294 -7.26 -10.36 11.11
N ARG A 295 -7.29 -9.48 12.11
CA ARG A 295 -7.17 -9.87 13.52
C ARG A 295 -8.56 -10.17 14.05
N CYS A 296 -8.75 -11.39 14.53
CA CYS A 296 -10.05 -11.87 14.97
C CYS A 296 -10.00 -12.28 16.45
N VAL A 297 -10.89 -11.72 17.25
CA VAL A 297 -10.97 -12.00 18.70
C VAL A 297 -12.19 -12.89 18.97
N ALA A 298 -12.02 -13.92 19.80
CA ALA A 298 -13.09 -14.83 20.14
C ALA A 298 -14.26 -14.12 20.85
N THR A 299 -15.48 -14.55 20.58
CA THR A 299 -16.70 -13.98 21.16
C THR A 299 -17.56 -15.06 21.80
N THR A 300 -18.46 -14.67 22.70
CA THR A 300 -19.40 -15.59 23.37
C THR A 300 -20.71 -15.78 22.58
N LYS A 301 -20.80 -15.29 21.35
CA LYS A 301 -22.05 -15.31 20.55
C LYS A 301 -22.61 -16.71 20.30
N THR A 302 -21.75 -17.72 20.32
CA THR A 302 -22.10 -19.12 20.02
C THR A 302 -21.71 -20.09 21.14
N SER A 303 -21.17 -19.61 22.26
CA SER A 303 -20.69 -20.43 23.37
C SER A 303 -21.15 -19.88 24.71
N ASP A 304 -21.71 -20.73 25.56
CA ASP A 304 -21.91 -20.48 26.99
C ASP A 304 -20.56 -20.56 27.73
N ALA A 305 -19.58 -19.77 27.28
CA ALA A 305 -18.23 -19.82 27.81
C ALA A 305 -18.20 -19.34 29.26
N ASP A 306 -17.92 -20.26 30.19
CA ASP A 306 -17.77 -20.00 31.62
C ASP A 306 -16.41 -19.35 31.98
N CYS A 307 -15.62 -18.97 30.97
CA CYS A 307 -14.27 -18.44 31.12
C CYS A 307 -14.02 -17.21 30.22
N ASP A 308 -13.01 -16.40 30.57
CA ASP A 308 -12.60 -15.26 29.76
C ASP A 308 -11.87 -15.71 28.49
N ILE A 309 -12.53 -15.54 27.34
CA ILE A 309 -12.00 -15.85 26.01
C ILE A 309 -11.56 -14.60 25.24
N SER A 310 -11.66 -13.41 25.83
CA SER A 310 -11.43 -12.12 25.12
C SER A 310 -9.98 -11.92 24.67
N SER A 311 -9.03 -12.66 25.24
CA SER A 311 -7.62 -12.67 24.83
C SER A 311 -7.29 -13.69 23.73
N ARG A 312 -8.29 -14.44 23.25
CA ARG A 312 -8.08 -15.52 22.28
C ARG A 312 -8.20 -14.99 20.86
N GLU A 313 -7.04 -14.74 20.26
CA GLU A 313 -6.94 -14.21 18.91
C GLU A 313 -6.64 -15.29 17.87
N ILE A 314 -7.12 -15.07 16.65
CA ILE A 314 -6.67 -15.76 15.45
C ILE A 314 -6.44 -14.71 14.36
N TYR A 315 -5.62 -15.07 13.39
CA TYR A 315 -5.30 -14.21 12.25
C TYR A 315 -5.65 -14.90 10.95
N LEU A 316 -6.42 -14.22 10.11
CA LEU A 316 -6.70 -14.63 8.74
C LEU A 316 -5.83 -13.83 7.78
N ARG A 317 -5.04 -14.50 6.95
CA ARG A 317 -4.22 -13.87 5.92
C ARG A 317 -4.62 -14.37 4.54
N ARG A 318 -4.47 -13.52 3.54
CA ARG A 318 -4.59 -13.95 2.14
C ARG A 318 -3.52 -15.00 1.85
N GLY A 319 -3.93 -16.11 1.26
CA GLY A 319 -3.04 -17.13 0.72
C GLY A 319 -3.03 -17.09 -0.80
N ALA A 320 -1.96 -17.64 -1.38
CA ALA A 320 -1.81 -17.71 -2.83
C ALA A 320 -2.96 -18.47 -3.51
N LYS A 321 -3.24 -18.13 -4.78
CA LYS A 321 -4.25 -18.80 -5.61
C LYS A 321 -5.65 -18.85 -4.97
N GLY A 322 -6.04 -17.81 -4.25
CA GLY A 322 -7.38 -17.77 -3.65
C GLY A 322 -7.51 -18.58 -2.36
N THR A 323 -6.42 -19.05 -1.76
CA THR A 323 -6.45 -19.69 -0.43
C THR A 323 -6.51 -18.65 0.70
N MET A 324 -6.73 -19.12 1.92
CA MET A 324 -6.67 -18.35 3.16
C MET A 324 -5.72 -19.05 4.13
N MET A 325 -4.93 -18.29 4.87
CA MET A 325 -4.11 -18.81 5.95
C MET A 325 -4.75 -18.44 7.28
N LEU A 326 -5.01 -19.43 8.13
CA LEU A 326 -5.48 -19.23 9.50
C LEU A 326 -4.32 -19.53 10.45
N SER A 327 -4.08 -18.66 11.42
CA SER A 327 -3.00 -18.86 12.40
C SER A 327 -3.33 -18.29 13.77
N ASN A 328 -2.70 -18.83 14.81
CA ASN A 328 -2.51 -18.17 16.10
C ASN A 328 -1.06 -18.42 16.53
N PRO A 329 -0.13 -17.51 16.17
CA PRO A 329 1.30 -17.74 16.33
C PRO A 329 1.75 -17.74 17.80
N ALA A 330 1.03 -17.04 18.69
CA ALA A 330 1.40 -16.94 20.10
C ALA A 330 1.03 -18.20 20.89
N ASN A 331 -0.16 -18.74 20.66
CA ASN A 331 -0.76 -19.74 21.54
C ASN A 331 -1.25 -21.02 20.82
N GLY A 332 -1.17 -21.08 19.49
CA GLY A 332 -1.82 -22.14 18.73
C GLY A 332 -3.33 -21.94 18.60
N LEU A 333 -3.98 -22.61 17.66
CA LEU A 333 -5.45 -22.50 17.55
C LEU A 333 -6.15 -23.25 18.70
N PRO A 334 -7.23 -22.74 19.27
CA PRO A 334 -8.04 -23.56 20.16
C PRO A 334 -8.75 -24.66 19.36
N LEU A 335 -8.22 -25.88 19.40
CA LEU A 335 -8.77 -27.03 18.65
C LEU A 335 -9.94 -27.73 19.34
N ILE A 336 -10.31 -27.23 20.53
CA ILE A 336 -11.34 -27.75 21.42
C ILE A 336 -12.04 -26.57 22.11
N ASP A 337 -13.05 -26.87 22.94
CA ASP A 337 -13.73 -25.87 23.77
C ASP A 337 -12.71 -24.96 24.48
N LEU A 338 -12.78 -23.66 24.17
CA LEU A 338 -11.88 -22.63 24.65
C LEU A 338 -11.78 -22.53 26.18
N CYS A 339 -12.79 -23.06 26.89
CA CYS A 339 -12.87 -23.07 28.34
C CYS A 339 -12.51 -24.41 28.99
N SER A 340 -12.19 -25.44 28.21
CA SER A 340 -11.79 -26.74 28.73
C SER A 340 -10.33 -26.74 29.24
N ALA A 341 -10.04 -27.53 30.28
CA ALA A 341 -8.67 -27.70 30.80
C ALA A 341 -7.71 -28.30 29.75
N GLU A 342 -8.25 -29.03 28.78
CA GLU A 342 -7.52 -29.59 27.63
C GLU A 342 -7.10 -28.50 26.64
N ALA A 343 -7.70 -27.29 26.67
CA ALA A 343 -7.37 -26.19 25.75
C ALA A 343 -5.98 -25.61 26.03
N ALA A 344 -5.42 -25.95 27.20
CA ALA A 344 -4.04 -25.69 27.58
C ALA A 344 -3.05 -26.74 27.03
N GLU A 345 -3.51 -27.92 26.57
CA GLU A 345 -2.69 -28.83 25.77
C GLU A 345 -2.54 -28.20 24.37
N ALA A 346 -1.53 -27.35 24.25
CA ALA A 346 -1.19 -26.58 23.06
C ALA A 346 -1.37 -27.38 21.76
N THR A 347 -1.85 -26.73 20.72
CA THR A 347 -1.68 -27.25 19.36
C THR A 347 -0.21 -27.58 19.15
N ALA A 348 0.06 -28.78 18.65
CA ALA A 348 1.41 -29.15 18.26
C ALA A 348 1.92 -28.24 17.14
N SER A 349 3.20 -28.33 16.81
CA SER A 349 3.84 -27.48 15.80
C SER A 349 3.08 -27.46 14.46
N ASP A 350 2.52 -28.61 14.07
CA ASP A 350 1.75 -28.82 12.83
C ASP A 350 0.35 -28.16 12.80
N ASP A 351 -0.15 -27.70 13.95
CA ASP A 351 -1.52 -27.20 14.13
C ASP A 351 -1.57 -25.70 14.50
N ARG A 352 -0.49 -24.97 14.22
CA ARG A 352 -0.39 -23.51 14.45
C ARG A 352 -0.81 -22.67 13.26
N ILE A 353 -0.70 -23.23 12.06
CA ILE A 353 -0.94 -22.54 10.79
C ILE A 353 -1.67 -23.49 9.85
N TYR A 354 -2.81 -23.05 9.32
CA TYR A 354 -3.62 -23.81 8.38
C TYR A 354 -3.71 -23.07 7.07
N ARG A 355 -3.35 -23.74 5.98
CA ARG A 355 -3.73 -23.32 4.64
C ARG A 355 -5.10 -23.88 4.33
N LEU A 356 -6.06 -23.00 4.07
CA LEU A 356 -7.45 -23.31 3.82
C LEU A 356 -7.79 -23.04 2.36
N GLU A 357 -8.50 -23.97 1.75
CA GLU A 357 -8.96 -23.90 0.38
C GLU A 357 -10.42 -23.40 0.35
N PRO A 358 -10.82 -22.64 -0.68
CA PRO A 358 -12.22 -22.27 -0.88
C PRO A 358 -13.05 -23.54 -1.06
N MET A 359 -14.18 -23.61 -0.36
CA MET A 359 -15.10 -24.74 -0.36
C MET A 359 -16.51 -24.26 -0.73
N GLN A 360 -17.38 -25.19 -1.11
CA GLN A 360 -18.81 -24.89 -1.27
C GLN A 360 -19.43 -24.57 0.10
N PRO A 361 -20.37 -23.62 0.20
CA PRO A 361 -21.02 -23.26 1.47
C PRO A 361 -21.56 -24.47 2.26
N ALA A 362 -22.15 -25.45 1.55
CA ALA A 362 -22.68 -26.67 2.14
C ALA A 362 -21.62 -27.50 2.91
N GLU A 363 -20.33 -27.40 2.55
CA GLU A 363 -19.22 -28.09 3.24
C GLU A 363 -18.86 -27.44 4.59
N CYS A 364 -19.37 -26.24 4.86
CA CYS A 364 -19.36 -25.59 6.17
C CYS A 364 -20.71 -25.67 6.89
N GLY A 365 -21.71 -26.36 6.32
CA GLY A 365 -23.07 -26.44 6.87
C GLY A 365 -23.90 -25.17 6.67
N LEU A 366 -23.58 -24.36 5.65
CA LEU A 366 -24.25 -23.11 5.30
C LEU A 366 -25.36 -23.26 4.26
#